data_AF-A0A9D8DCD5-F1
#
_entry.id   AF-A0A9D8DCD5-F1
#
_cell.length_a   1.000
_cell.length_b   1.000
_cell.length_c   1.000
_cell.angle_alpha   90.00
_cell.angle_beta   90.00
_cell.angle_gamma   90.00
#
_symmetry.space_group_name_H-M   'P 1'
#
loop_
_entity.id
_entity.type
_entity.pdbx_description
1 polymer ?
#
loop_
_entity_poly.entity_id
_entity_poly.type
_entity_poly.pdbx_seq_one_letter_code
_entity_poly.pdbx_strand_id
1 'polypeptide(L)'
;DDPGSAARRGAPPASEAGADPVGAWRHAFLFAPYLRDSLVACGILSETFETAITWDRFPDFHAEVMEAARRAVAEVADGPAEGPGAPLVGCRFTHVYPDGAAPYYTVLAKARRGSEVAQWDQVKAAASEAIADGGGTITHHHAVGRDHRPWYDRQRPEPFAAALRAAKAELDPHGTLNPGVLVDPL
;
A
#
# COMPACT_ATOMS: atom_id res chain seq x y z
N ASP A 1 13.27 36.72 33.04
CA ASP A 1 13.92 35.62 32.31
C ASP A 1 13.25 34.31 32.67
N ASP A 2 12.35 33.84 31.80
CA ASP A 2 11.70 32.53 31.90
C ASP A 2 11.90 31.79 30.56
N PRO A 3 12.76 30.75 30.51
CA PRO A 3 13.05 30.04 29.27
C PRO A 3 12.16 28.81 29.12
N GLY A 4 11.51 28.67 27.96
CA GLY A 4 11.26 27.34 27.38
C GLY A 4 9.81 26.90 27.19
N SER A 5 8.98 27.73 26.56
CA SER A 5 7.81 27.21 25.82
C SER A 5 8.29 26.55 24.52
N ALA A 6 8.68 25.28 24.60
CA ALA A 6 8.85 24.44 23.42
C ALA A 6 7.46 24.09 22.88
N ALA A 7 7.03 24.84 21.86
CA ALA A 7 5.80 24.61 21.13
C ALA A 7 5.75 23.15 20.62
N ARG A 8 4.79 22.37 21.12
CA ARG A 8 4.40 21.07 20.55
C ARG A 8 3.83 21.31 19.14
N ARG A 9 4.69 21.37 18.13
CA ARG A 9 4.28 21.29 16.73
C ARG A 9 4.08 19.82 16.38
N GLY A 10 2.84 19.38 16.17
CA GLY A 10 2.62 18.06 15.57
C GLY A 10 1.23 17.43 15.66
N ALA A 11 0.28 17.94 16.44
CA ALA A 11 -1.07 17.37 16.48
C ALA A 11 -2.09 18.42 16.01
N PRO A 12 -2.89 18.14 14.96
CA PRO A 12 -4.00 19.02 14.60
C PRO A 12 -5.07 18.97 15.71
N PRO A 13 -5.74 20.10 16.01
CA PRO A 13 -6.90 20.08 16.88
C PRO A 13 -7.99 19.21 16.26
N ALA A 14 -8.69 18.44 17.09
CA ALA A 14 -9.88 17.71 16.68
C ALA A 14 -10.87 18.69 16.05
N SER A 15 -11.26 18.45 14.80
CA SER A 15 -12.13 19.38 14.07
C SER A 15 -13.51 19.40 14.70
N GLU A 16 -13.90 20.54 15.28
CA GLU A 16 -15.29 20.83 15.63
C GLU A 16 -16.16 20.79 14.36
N ALA A 17 -17.39 20.28 14.52
CA ALA A 17 -18.39 20.20 13.46
C ALA A 17 -18.69 21.62 12.92
N GLY A 18 -18.07 21.96 11.79
CA GLY A 18 -18.05 23.30 11.21
C GLY A 18 -16.73 23.65 10.50
N ALA A 19 -15.67 22.88 10.72
CA ALA A 19 -14.40 23.04 10.01
C ALA A 19 -14.53 22.67 8.52
N ASP A 20 -13.86 23.45 7.65
CA ASP A 20 -13.69 23.18 6.21
C ASP A 20 -13.17 21.74 5.99
N PRO A 21 -14.04 20.79 5.61
CA PRO A 21 -13.65 19.38 5.50
C PRO A 21 -12.68 19.18 4.33
N VAL A 22 -12.74 20.05 3.31
CA VAL A 22 -11.84 20.02 2.16
C VAL A 22 -10.45 20.49 2.58
N GLY A 23 -10.38 21.59 3.34
CA GLY A 23 -9.14 22.09 3.93
C GLY A 23 -8.49 21.07 4.87
N ALA A 24 -9.29 20.45 5.74
CA ALA A 24 -8.82 19.40 6.66
C ALA A 24 -8.28 18.18 5.90
N TRP A 25 -9.01 17.71 4.88
CA TRP A 25 -8.57 16.62 4.01
C TRP A 25 -7.28 16.97 3.26
N ARG A 26 -7.22 18.16 2.64
CA ARG A 26 -6.04 18.62 1.89
C ARG A 26 -4.81 18.69 2.79
N HIS A 27 -4.97 19.20 4.00
CA HIS A 27 -3.91 19.23 4.99
C HIS A 27 -3.47 17.81 5.36
N ALA A 28 -4.40 16.93 5.75
CA ALA A 28 -4.09 15.53 6.07
C ALA A 28 -3.35 14.82 4.91
N PHE A 29 -3.79 15.05 3.67
CA PHE A 29 -3.19 14.47 2.47
C PHE A 29 -1.74 14.95 2.26
N LEU A 30 -1.50 16.27 2.33
CA LEU A 30 -0.16 16.85 2.15
C LEU A 30 0.80 16.45 3.27
N PHE A 31 0.30 16.28 4.50
CA PHE A 31 1.12 15.97 5.66
C PHE A 31 1.28 14.46 5.92
N ALA A 32 0.49 13.61 5.28
CA ALA A 32 0.55 12.16 5.47
C ALA A 32 1.96 11.56 5.30
N PRO A 33 2.79 11.95 4.32
CA PRO A 33 4.16 11.44 4.20
C PRO A 33 5.05 11.77 5.41
N TYR A 34 4.89 12.96 6.00
CA TYR A 34 5.65 13.36 7.20
C TYR A 34 5.17 12.65 8.46
N LEU A 35 3.86 12.37 8.53
CA LEU A 35 3.30 11.56 9.61
C LEU A 35 3.85 10.14 9.58
N ARG A 36 4.05 9.56 8.39
CA ARG A 36 4.66 8.22 8.23
C ARG A 36 6.03 8.14 8.89
N ASP A 37 6.90 9.13 8.69
CA ASP A 37 8.24 9.14 9.32
C ASP A 37 8.15 9.13 10.87
N SER A 38 7.19 9.88 11.42
CA SER A 38 6.94 9.91 12.86
C SER A 38 6.40 8.58 13.38
N LEU A 39 5.50 7.94 12.63
CA LEU A 39 4.95 6.63 12.97
C LEU A 39 6.04 5.55 12.95
N VAL A 40 6.88 5.53 11.92
CA VAL A 40 8.00 4.60 11.80
C VAL A 40 8.99 4.79 12.95
N ALA A 41 9.30 6.03 13.33
CA ALA A 41 10.15 6.31 14.49
C ALA A 41 9.56 5.81 15.82
N CYS A 42 8.22 5.70 15.91
CA CYS A 42 7.51 5.11 17.05
C CYS A 42 7.38 3.57 16.97
N GLY A 43 8.00 2.91 15.99
CA GLY A 43 7.88 1.47 15.81
C GLY A 43 6.53 1.04 15.23
N ILE A 44 5.89 1.89 14.44
CA ILE A 44 4.67 1.57 13.70
C ILE A 44 5.01 1.31 12.24
N LEU A 45 4.70 0.10 11.76
CA LEU A 45 4.61 -0.18 10.33
C LEU A 45 3.49 0.69 9.76
N SER A 46 3.82 1.52 8.76
CA SER A 46 2.88 2.42 8.12
C SER A 46 3.04 2.32 6.60
N GLU A 47 2.28 1.41 6.02
CA GLU A 47 2.40 1.03 4.61
C GLU A 47 1.06 1.01 3.88
N THR A 48 1.16 0.91 2.55
CA THR A 48 -0.01 1.00 1.67
C THR A 48 0.04 -0.03 0.55
N PHE A 49 -1.13 -0.43 0.08
CA PHE A 49 -1.27 -1.19 -1.16
C PHE A 49 -2.54 -0.77 -1.89
N GLU A 50 -2.62 -1.06 -3.17
CA GLU A 50 -3.64 -0.53 -4.06
C GLU A 50 -3.85 -1.46 -5.25
N THR A 51 -5.02 -1.33 -5.87
CA THR A 51 -5.50 -2.19 -6.95
C THR A 51 -6.62 -1.46 -7.70
N ALA A 52 -7.16 -2.06 -8.76
CA ALA A 52 -8.39 -1.66 -9.40
C ALA A 52 -9.28 -2.88 -9.70
N ILE A 53 -10.60 -2.68 -9.64
CA ILE A 53 -11.62 -3.71 -9.88
C ILE A 53 -12.91 -3.05 -10.41
N THR A 54 -13.73 -3.80 -11.14
CA THR A 54 -15.02 -3.35 -11.66
C THR A 54 -16.08 -3.25 -10.57
N TRP A 55 -17.09 -2.39 -10.77
CA TRP A 55 -18.12 -2.10 -9.77
C TRP A 55 -18.94 -3.32 -9.35
N ASP A 56 -19.26 -4.19 -10.30
CA ASP A 56 -20.05 -5.40 -10.07
C ASP A 56 -19.37 -6.40 -9.13
N ARG A 57 -18.03 -6.35 -9.04
CA ARG A 57 -17.22 -7.26 -8.22
C ARG A 57 -16.69 -6.60 -6.94
N PHE A 58 -16.69 -5.27 -6.87
CA PHE A 58 -16.06 -4.53 -5.78
C PHE A 58 -16.51 -4.93 -4.36
N PRO A 59 -17.81 -5.12 -4.05
CA PRO A 59 -18.23 -5.40 -2.67
C PRO A 59 -17.60 -6.67 -2.09
N ASP A 60 -17.68 -7.79 -2.83
CA ASP A 60 -17.14 -9.08 -2.39
C ASP A 60 -15.60 -9.05 -2.40
N PHE A 61 -15.02 -8.52 -3.47
CA PHE A 61 -13.57 -8.33 -3.59
C PHE A 61 -12.99 -7.53 -2.40
N HIS A 62 -13.64 -6.43 -2.03
CA HIS A 62 -13.20 -5.59 -0.92
C HIS A 62 -13.27 -6.32 0.41
N ALA A 63 -14.33 -7.09 0.66
CA ALA A 63 -14.48 -7.89 1.87
C ALA A 63 -13.34 -8.91 2.00
N GLU A 64 -13.06 -9.66 0.93
CA GLU A 64 -12.01 -10.69 0.91
C GLU A 64 -10.60 -10.09 1.10
N VAL A 65 -10.28 -9.00 0.40
CA VAL A 65 -8.98 -8.33 0.52
C VAL A 65 -8.81 -7.72 1.92
N MET A 66 -9.85 -7.12 2.49
CA MET A 66 -9.81 -6.58 3.85
C MET A 66 -9.63 -7.68 4.89
N GLU A 67 -10.32 -8.80 4.76
CA GLU A 67 -10.16 -9.95 5.65
C GLU A 67 -8.72 -10.50 5.58
N ALA A 68 -8.21 -10.73 4.37
CA ALA A 68 -6.86 -11.24 4.18
C ALA A 68 -5.80 -10.30 4.77
N ALA A 69 -5.92 -8.99 4.52
CA ALA A 69 -5.01 -7.99 5.05
C ALA A 69 -5.09 -7.90 6.58
N ARG A 70 -6.29 -7.87 7.17
CA ARG A 70 -6.50 -7.81 8.62
C ARG A 70 -5.95 -9.05 9.33
N ARG A 71 -6.19 -10.24 8.78
CA ARG A 71 -5.64 -11.49 9.32
C ARG A 71 -4.12 -11.50 9.29
N ALA A 72 -3.52 -11.18 8.15
CA ALA A 72 -2.07 -11.17 7.99
C ALA A 72 -1.40 -10.13 8.90
N VAL A 73 -1.98 -8.93 9.01
CA VAL A 73 -1.40 -7.88 9.85
C VAL A 73 -1.52 -8.22 11.35
N ALA A 74 -2.63 -8.83 11.78
CA ALA A 74 -2.80 -9.25 13.18
C ALA A 74 -1.78 -10.33 13.56
N GLU A 75 -1.54 -11.29 12.67
CA GLU A 75 -0.54 -12.34 12.84
C GLU A 75 0.87 -11.76 13.00
N VAL A 76 1.32 -10.91 12.07
CA VAL A 76 2.69 -10.37 12.13
C VAL A 76 2.90 -9.41 13.30
N ALA A 77 1.85 -8.68 13.70
CA ALA A 77 1.89 -7.71 14.78
C ALA A 77 1.79 -8.35 16.18
N ASP A 78 1.50 -9.65 16.28
CA ASP A 78 1.24 -10.35 17.54
C ASP A 78 0.15 -9.64 18.37
N GLY A 79 -0.90 -9.20 17.67
CA GLY A 79 -1.99 -8.40 18.22
C GLY A 79 -3.35 -9.07 18.01
N PRO A 80 -4.40 -8.58 18.70
CA PRO A 80 -5.75 -9.08 18.48
C PRO A 80 -6.23 -8.72 17.06
N ALA A 81 -7.13 -9.53 16.49
CA ALA A 81 -7.73 -9.26 15.19
C ALA A 81 -8.64 -8.01 15.20
N GLU A 82 -9.27 -7.72 16.35
CA GLU A 82 -10.17 -6.59 16.53
C GLU A 82 -10.05 -6.00 17.94
N GLY A 83 -10.53 -4.76 18.11
CA GLY A 83 -10.57 -4.07 19.40
C GLY A 83 -9.26 -3.35 19.77
N PRO A 84 -9.12 -2.91 21.04
CA PRO A 84 -7.96 -2.16 21.49
C PRO A 84 -6.65 -2.91 21.26
N GLY A 85 -5.71 -2.28 20.56
CA GLY A 85 -4.41 -2.88 20.23
C GLY A 85 -4.38 -3.68 18.93
N ALA A 86 -5.53 -3.85 18.24
CA ALA A 86 -5.56 -4.43 16.91
C ALA A 86 -4.89 -3.49 15.88
N PRO A 87 -4.20 -4.04 14.87
CA PRO A 87 -3.72 -3.25 13.75
C PRO A 87 -4.87 -2.57 12.99
N LEU A 88 -4.58 -1.44 12.35
CA LEU A 88 -5.55 -0.71 11.55
C LEU A 88 -5.33 -1.04 10.07
N VAL A 89 -6.39 -1.50 9.41
CA VAL A 89 -6.47 -1.56 7.95
C VAL A 89 -7.65 -0.71 7.52
N GLY A 90 -7.36 0.38 6.80
CA GLY A 90 -8.36 1.28 6.24
C GLY A 90 -8.35 1.24 4.72
N CYS A 91 -9.47 1.58 4.09
CA CYS A 91 -9.59 1.68 2.64
C CYS A 91 -10.23 3.01 2.25
N ARG A 92 -9.74 3.61 1.16
CA ARG A 92 -10.35 4.75 0.49
C ARG A 92 -10.31 4.57 -1.02
N PHE A 93 -11.19 5.26 -1.75
CA PHE A 93 -11.03 5.40 -3.19
C PHE A 93 -10.15 6.59 -3.50
N THR A 94 -9.12 6.35 -4.30
CA THR A 94 -8.28 7.42 -4.86
C THR A 94 -8.77 7.85 -6.23
N HIS A 95 -9.33 6.90 -6.99
CA HIS A 95 -9.89 7.11 -8.32
C HIS A 95 -11.19 6.32 -8.46
N VAL A 96 -12.08 6.87 -9.29
CA VAL A 96 -13.39 6.33 -9.61
C VAL A 96 -13.54 6.45 -11.12
N TYR A 97 -13.91 5.35 -11.77
CA TYR A 97 -14.10 5.24 -13.20
C TYR A 97 -15.55 4.81 -13.49
N PRO A 98 -16.06 5.00 -14.72
CA PRO A 98 -17.40 4.55 -15.10
C PRO A 98 -17.64 3.05 -14.84
N ASP A 99 -16.61 2.23 -14.97
CA ASP A 99 -16.65 0.77 -14.89
C ASP A 99 -16.07 0.19 -13.59
N GLY A 100 -15.34 0.98 -12.79
CA GLY A 100 -14.76 0.47 -11.54
C GLY A 100 -14.13 1.53 -10.62
N ALA A 101 -13.45 1.04 -9.58
CA ALA A 101 -12.78 1.86 -8.58
C ALA A 101 -11.31 1.46 -8.42
N ALA A 102 -10.50 2.40 -7.92
CA ALA A 102 -9.15 2.12 -7.43
C ALA A 102 -9.11 2.23 -5.89
N PRO A 103 -9.40 1.13 -5.15
CA PRO A 103 -9.26 1.10 -3.71
C PRO A 103 -7.79 1.18 -3.30
N TYR A 104 -7.57 1.96 -2.25
CA TYR A 104 -6.27 2.23 -1.67
C TYR A 104 -6.31 1.92 -0.18
N TYR A 105 -5.49 0.96 0.21
CA TYR A 105 -5.46 0.40 1.55
C TYR A 105 -4.29 1.00 2.33
N THR A 106 -4.52 1.31 3.59
CA THR A 106 -3.51 1.79 4.53
C THR A 106 -3.45 0.84 5.71
N VAL A 107 -2.24 0.39 6.03
CA VAL A 107 -1.96 -0.56 7.10
C VAL A 107 -1.11 0.14 8.16
N LEU A 108 -1.61 0.19 9.40
CA LEU A 108 -0.86 0.63 10.57
C LEU A 108 -0.77 -0.51 11.57
N ALA A 109 0.44 -0.91 11.94
CA ALA A 109 0.66 -2.04 12.84
C ALA A 109 1.90 -1.87 13.70
N LYS A 110 1.96 -2.55 14.84
CA LYS A 110 3.17 -2.60 15.66
C LYS A 110 4.28 -3.35 14.90
N ALA A 111 5.42 -2.70 14.75
CA ALA A 111 6.62 -3.30 14.19
C ALA A 111 7.35 -4.14 15.25
N ARG A 112 7.93 -5.25 14.81
CA ARG A 112 8.88 -6.06 15.58
C ARG A 112 10.27 -5.65 15.14
N ARG A 113 11.07 -5.15 16.09
CA ARG A 113 12.41 -4.65 15.81
C ARG A 113 13.29 -5.71 15.14
N GLY A 114 13.85 -5.37 13.99
CA GLY A 114 14.69 -6.27 13.18
C GLY A 114 13.93 -7.23 12.28
N SER A 115 12.59 -7.15 12.22
CA SER A 115 11.75 -7.95 11.33
C SER A 115 10.79 -7.11 10.50
N GLU A 116 10.95 -5.79 10.48
CA GLU A 116 9.99 -4.83 9.91
C GLU A 116 9.70 -5.10 8.44
N VAL A 117 10.76 -5.34 7.65
CA VAL A 117 10.64 -5.68 6.23
C VAL A 117 9.94 -7.03 6.05
N ALA A 118 10.34 -8.06 6.79
CA ALA A 118 9.73 -9.39 6.70
C ALA A 118 8.24 -9.39 7.12
N GLN A 119 7.88 -8.60 8.14
CA GLN A 119 6.48 -8.42 8.54
C GLN A 119 5.68 -7.79 7.39
N TRP A 120 6.23 -6.76 6.75
CA TRP A 120 5.56 -6.14 5.61
C TRP A 120 5.47 -7.08 4.41
N ASP A 121 6.53 -7.80 4.07
CA ASP A 121 6.53 -8.76 2.97
C ASP A 121 5.44 -9.82 3.13
N GLN A 122 5.24 -10.34 4.35
CA GLN A 122 4.18 -11.31 4.64
C GLN A 122 2.78 -10.69 4.46
N VAL A 123 2.54 -9.48 4.97
CA VAL A 123 1.26 -8.77 4.80
C VAL A 123 1.01 -8.46 3.32
N LYS A 124 2.04 -7.98 2.62
CA LYS A 124 1.98 -7.60 1.22
C LYS A 124 1.74 -8.79 0.31
N ALA A 125 2.35 -9.95 0.60
CA ALA A 125 2.11 -11.18 -0.13
C ALA A 125 0.67 -11.68 0.06
N ALA A 126 0.17 -11.71 1.30
CA ALA A 126 -1.20 -12.12 1.60
C ALA A 126 -2.24 -11.21 0.92
N ALA A 127 -2.03 -9.89 0.96
CA ALA A 127 -2.90 -8.93 0.28
C ALA A 127 -2.82 -9.07 -1.25
N SER A 128 -1.61 -9.24 -1.81
CA SER A 128 -1.42 -9.41 -3.25
C SER A 128 -2.04 -10.69 -3.78
N GLU A 129 -2.02 -11.77 -3.00
CA GLU A 129 -2.73 -13.00 -3.39
C GLU A 129 -4.25 -12.83 -3.38
N ALA A 130 -4.80 -12.24 -2.31
CA ALA A 130 -6.24 -11.95 -2.27
C ALA A 130 -6.67 -11.04 -3.43
N ILE A 131 -5.84 -10.07 -3.81
CA ILE A 131 -6.07 -9.21 -4.99
C ILE A 131 -6.06 -10.03 -6.28
N ALA A 132 -5.04 -10.88 -6.48
CA ALA A 132 -4.90 -11.66 -7.69
C ALA A 132 -6.03 -12.68 -7.86
N ASP A 133 -6.37 -13.42 -6.79
CA ASP A 133 -7.44 -14.43 -6.78
C ASP A 133 -8.82 -13.79 -6.91
N GLY A 134 -9.03 -12.64 -6.26
CA GLY A 134 -10.21 -11.80 -6.41
C GLY A 134 -10.31 -11.09 -7.78
N GLY A 135 -9.30 -11.24 -8.65
CA GLY A 135 -9.29 -10.72 -10.01
C GLY A 135 -9.14 -9.19 -10.13
N GLY A 136 -8.54 -8.54 -9.12
CA GLY A 136 -8.12 -7.15 -9.19
C GLY A 136 -6.77 -7.00 -9.90
N THR A 137 -6.46 -5.80 -10.39
CA THR A 137 -5.12 -5.53 -10.94
C THR A 137 -4.07 -5.54 -9.81
N ILE A 138 -2.88 -6.10 -10.02
CA ILE A 138 -1.87 -6.15 -8.94
C ILE A 138 -1.42 -4.75 -8.48
N THR A 139 -1.53 -3.78 -9.38
CA THR A 139 -1.29 -2.36 -9.12
C THR A 139 -2.24 -1.55 -9.99
N HIS A 140 -2.67 -0.38 -9.51
CA HIS A 140 -3.31 0.64 -10.34
C HIS A 140 -2.33 1.76 -10.71
N HIS A 141 -1.48 2.20 -9.76
CA HIS A 141 -0.53 3.29 -10.02
C HIS A 141 0.83 3.20 -9.32
N HIS A 142 1.05 2.24 -8.41
CA HIS A 142 2.36 2.05 -7.78
C HIS A 142 3.40 1.42 -8.72
N ALA A 143 2.96 0.93 -9.87
CA ALA A 143 3.75 0.15 -10.83
C ALA A 143 4.19 -1.21 -10.27
N VAL A 144 4.77 -2.04 -11.15
CA VAL A 144 5.04 -3.44 -10.81
C VAL A 144 6.29 -3.56 -9.93
N GLY A 145 7.43 -3.02 -10.39
CA GLY A 145 8.68 -3.14 -9.63
C GLY A 145 9.09 -4.60 -9.39
N ARG A 146 9.89 -4.84 -8.36
CA ARG A 146 10.21 -6.21 -7.88
C ARG A 146 9.10 -6.75 -6.99
N ASP A 147 8.54 -5.86 -6.17
CA ASP A 147 7.51 -6.15 -5.17
C ASP A 147 6.26 -6.81 -5.75
N HIS A 148 5.78 -6.38 -6.92
CA HIS A 148 4.55 -6.93 -7.52
C HIS A 148 4.82 -7.93 -8.65
N ARG A 149 6.09 -8.13 -9.04
CA ARG A 149 6.43 -8.93 -10.23
C ARG A 149 5.86 -10.35 -10.20
N PRO A 150 5.91 -11.11 -9.09
CA PRO A 150 5.38 -12.49 -9.08
C PRO A 150 3.92 -12.59 -9.52
N TRP A 151 3.09 -11.61 -9.13
CA TRP A 151 1.68 -11.55 -9.50
C TRP A 151 1.46 -10.92 -10.88
N TYR A 152 2.26 -9.91 -11.24
CA TYR A 152 2.23 -9.36 -12.60
C TYR A 152 2.53 -10.41 -13.66
N ASP A 153 3.51 -11.28 -13.43
CA ASP A 153 3.87 -12.36 -14.36
C ASP A 153 2.70 -13.36 -14.56
N ARG A 154 1.81 -13.51 -13.57
CA ARG A 154 0.54 -14.27 -13.70
C ARG A 154 -0.54 -13.53 -14.49
N GLN A 155 -0.58 -12.19 -14.36
CA GLN A 155 -1.59 -11.34 -15.01
C GLN A 155 -1.24 -11.00 -16.47
N ARG A 156 0.05 -10.90 -16.80
CA ARG A 156 0.53 -10.47 -18.11
C ARG A 156 0.57 -11.66 -19.09
N PRO A 157 -0.10 -11.57 -20.26
CA PRO A 157 0.04 -12.58 -21.31
C PRO A 157 1.46 -12.65 -21.87
N GLU A 158 1.88 -13.84 -22.28
CA GLU A 158 3.24 -14.09 -22.79
C GLU A 158 3.65 -13.22 -24.00
N PRO A 159 2.78 -12.90 -24.98
CA PRO A 159 3.16 -12.00 -26.06
C PRO A 159 3.60 -10.60 -25.59
N PHE A 160 2.99 -10.07 -24.52
CA PHE A 160 3.41 -8.81 -23.91
C PHE A 160 4.77 -8.95 -23.21
N ALA A 161 5.03 -10.11 -22.58
CA ALA A 161 6.33 -10.42 -21.99
C ALA A 161 7.43 -10.39 -23.05
N ALA A 162 7.19 -11.07 -24.17
CA ALA A 162 8.13 -11.15 -25.29
C ALA A 162 8.43 -9.78 -25.89
N ALA A 163 7.39 -8.96 -26.11
CA ALA A 163 7.55 -7.60 -26.62
C ALA A 163 8.40 -6.72 -25.69
N LEU A 164 8.15 -6.75 -24.38
CA LEU A 164 8.93 -5.99 -23.40
C LEU A 164 10.39 -6.46 -23.32
N ARG A 165 10.62 -7.79 -23.37
CA ARG A 165 11.97 -8.36 -23.41
C ARG A 165 12.74 -7.94 -24.67
N ALA A 166 12.10 -7.99 -25.84
CA ALA A 166 12.71 -7.56 -27.10
C ALA A 166 13.08 -6.07 -27.08
N ALA A 167 12.16 -5.21 -26.62
CA ALA A 167 12.43 -3.79 -26.47
C ALA A 167 13.57 -3.51 -25.48
N LYS A 168 13.62 -4.23 -24.36
CA LYS A 168 14.71 -4.12 -23.37
C LYS A 168 16.05 -4.53 -23.95
N ALA A 169 16.11 -5.63 -24.72
CA ALA A 169 17.33 -6.10 -25.35
C ALA A 169 17.87 -5.11 -26.41
N GLU A 170 16.98 -4.47 -27.19
CA GLU A 170 17.36 -3.49 -28.20
C GLU A 170 17.84 -2.17 -27.57
N LEU A 171 17.13 -1.66 -26.57
CA LEU A 171 17.40 -0.35 -25.97
C LEU A 171 18.48 -0.37 -24.89
N ASP A 172 18.73 -1.55 -24.28
CA ASP A 172 19.74 -1.73 -23.23
C ASP A 172 20.46 -3.08 -23.38
N PRO A 173 21.24 -3.25 -24.47
CA PRO A 173 21.91 -4.51 -24.79
C PRO A 173 22.94 -4.95 -23.75
N HIS A 174 23.37 -4.05 -22.86
CA HIS A 174 24.31 -4.33 -21.78
C HIS A 174 23.62 -4.47 -20.40
N GLY A 175 22.29 -4.36 -20.33
CA GLY A 175 21.53 -4.55 -19.08
C GLY A 175 21.84 -3.53 -17.98
N THR A 176 22.23 -2.31 -18.34
CA THR A 176 22.65 -1.26 -17.38
C THR A 176 21.45 -0.63 -16.65
N LEU A 177 20.31 -0.51 -17.32
CA LEU A 177 19.16 0.24 -16.83
C LEU A 177 18.32 -0.63 -15.88
N ASN A 178 18.64 -0.58 -14.58
CA ASN A 178 17.91 -1.21 -13.48
C ASN A 178 17.65 -2.72 -13.70
N PRO A 179 18.70 -3.56 -13.68
CA PRO A 179 18.61 -4.98 -14.01
C PRO A 179 17.70 -5.76 -13.03
N GLY A 180 16.98 -6.76 -13.57
CA GLY A 180 16.20 -7.70 -12.75
C GLY A 180 14.91 -7.15 -12.15
N VAL A 181 14.38 -6.02 -12.65
CA VAL A 181 13.06 -5.52 -12.20
C VAL A 181 11.92 -6.27 -12.87
N LEU A 182 11.74 -6.09 -14.18
CA LEU A 182 10.66 -6.68 -14.97
C LEU A 182 11.13 -7.77 -15.94
N VAL A 183 12.42 -7.75 -16.26
CA VAL A 183 13.09 -8.69 -17.15
C VAL A 183 14.27 -9.24 -16.38
N ASP A 184 14.40 -10.56 -16.37
CA ASP A 184 15.51 -11.23 -15.72
C ASP A 184 16.84 -10.83 -16.38
N PRO A 185 17.93 -10.74 -15.59
CA PRO A 185 19.26 -10.54 -16.16
C PRO A 185 19.58 -11.63 -17.19
N LEU A 186 20.23 -11.22 -18.29
CA LEU A 186 20.78 -12.13 -19.30
C LEU A 186 21.98 -12.90 -18.76
#